data_AF-A0A519YH54-F1
#
_entry.id   AF-A0A519YH54-F1
#
_cell.length_a   1.000
_cell.length_b   1.000
_cell.length_c   1.000
_cell.angle_alpha   90.00
_cell.angle_beta   90.00
_cell.angle_gamma   90.00
#
_symmetry.space_group_name_H-M   'P 1'
#
loop_
_entity.id
_entity.type
_entity.pdbx_description
1 polymer ?
#
loop_
_entity_poly.entity_id
_entity_poly.type
_entity_poly.pdbx_seq_one_letter_code
_entity_poly.pdbx_strand_id
1 'polypeptide(L)' 'MRDVVVVGAGLAGLSAGWRLRHWDTLVLESDE' A
#
# COMPACT_ATOMS: atom_id res chain seq x y z
N MET A 1 2.28 14.67 -2.28
CA MET A 1 1.44 13.89 -3.21
C MET A 1 2.18 12.59 -3.47
N ARG A 2 1.49 11.46 -3.55
CA ARG A 2 2.08 10.14 -3.84
C ARG A 2 1.47 9.56 -5.11
N ASP A 3 2.21 8.71 -5.79
CA ASP A 3 1.75 8.06 -7.02
C ASP A 3 0.68 7.00 -6.71
N VAL A 4 0.86 6.28 -5.59
CA VAL A 4 -0.02 5.20 -5.17
C VAL A 4 -0.30 5.27 -3.66
N VAL A 5 -1.57 5.17 -3.30
CA VAL A 5 -2.00 4.93 -1.91
C VAL A 5 -2.84 3.66 -1.87
N VAL A 6 -2.38 2.68 -1.09
CA VAL A 6 -3.08 1.43 -0.80
C VAL A 6 -3.70 1.56 0.59
N VAL A 7 -5.00 1.28 0.72
CA VAL A 7 -5.72 1.27 2.00
C VAL A 7 -6.09 -0.17 2.36
N GLY A 8 -5.66 -0.60 3.54
CA GLY A 8 -5.65 -1.98 4.00
C GLY A 8 -4.27 -2.63 3.77
N ALA A 9 -3.69 -3.21 4.82
CA ALA A 9 -2.45 -3.97 4.87
C ALA A 9 -2.68 -5.47 5.13
N GLY A 10 -3.85 -6.00 4.77
CA GLY A 10 -4.04 -7.43 4.57
C GLY A 10 -3.22 -7.99 3.40
N LEU A 11 -3.32 -9.29 3.13
CA LEU A 11 -2.53 -9.96 2.08
C LEU A 11 -2.64 -9.28 0.71
N ALA A 12 -3.83 -8.85 0.32
CA ALA A 12 -4.04 -8.15 -0.95
C ALA A 12 -3.33 -6.78 -0.97
N GLY A 13 -3.43 -6.03 0.13
CA GLY A 13 -2.81 -4.71 0.27
C GLY A 13 -1.29 -4.76 0.28
N LEU A 14 -0.71 -5.69 1.04
CA LEU A 14 0.74 -5.90 1.04
C LEU A 14 1.24 -6.43 -0.30
N SER A 15 0.49 -7.32 -0.95
CA SER A 15 0.83 -7.80 -2.29
C SER A 15 0.82 -6.68 -3.33
N ALA A 16 -0.17 -5.79 -3.25
CA ALA A 16 -0.25 -4.61 -4.10
C ALA A 16 0.90 -3.62 -3.83
N GLY A 17 1.18 -3.32 -2.56
CA GLY A 17 2.32 -2.48 -2.17
C GLY A 17 3.66 -3.04 -2.66
N TRP A 18 3.87 -4.35 -2.53
CA TRP A 18 5.07 -5.01 -3.03
C TRP A 18 5.20 -4.96 -4.57
N ARG A 19 4.09 -5.19 -5.28
CA ARG A 19 4.06 -5.13 -6.76
C ARG A 19 4.39 -3.72 -7.27
N LEU A 20 4.00 -2.70 -6.51
CA LEU A 20 4.11 -1.29 -6.88
C LEU A 20 5.31 -0.58 -6.22
N ARG A 21 6.15 -1.28 -5.44
CA ARG A 21 7.29 -0.73 -4.68
C ARG A 21 8.34 0.07 -5.46
N HIS A 22 8.24 0.10 -6.79
CA HIS A 22 9.10 0.89 -7.66
C HIS A 22 8.57 2.33 -7.88
N TRP A 23 7.36 2.63 -7.40
CA TRP A 23 6.71 3.93 -7.38
C TRP A 23 6.66 4.50 -5.95
N ASP A 24 6.42 5.80 -5.79
CA ASP A 24 6.19 6.40 -4.45
C ASP A 24 4.86 5.90 -3.87
N THR A 25 4.94 4.81 -3.11
CA THR A 25 3.79 4.05 -2.62
C THR A 25 3.61 4.24 -1.11
N LEU A 26 2.38 4.51 -0.68
CA LEU A 26 1.94 4.43 0.73
C LEU A 26 1.05 3.23 0.92
N VAL A 27 1.28 2.45 1.98
CA VAL A 27 0.30 1.51 2.50
C VAL A 27 -0.21 2.08 3.82
N LEU A 28 -1.52 2.25 3.91
CA LEU A 28 -2.23 2.65 5.13
C LEU A 28 -3.02 1.46 5.66
N GLU A 29 -3.02 1.28 6.96
CA GLU A 29 -3.90 0.35 7.67
C GLU A 29 -4.56 1.12 8.81
N SER A 30 -5.79 0.75 9.16
CA SER A 30 -6.42 1.29 10.36
C SER A 30 -5.68 0.77 11.60
N ASP A 31 -5.77 1.51 12.70
CA ASP A 31 -5.48 0.91 14.00
C ASP A 31 -6.49 -0.22 14.28
N GLU A 32 -6.21 -1.04 15.29
CA GLU A 32 -7.11 -2.16 15.69
C GLU A 32 -8.55 -1.69 15.97
#